data_AF-A0A1M3TW91-F1
#
_entry.id   AF-A0A1M3TW91-F1
#
_cell.length_a   1.000
_cell.length_b   1.000
_cell.length_c   1.000
_cell.angle_alpha   90.00
_cell.angle_beta   90.00
_cell.angle_gamma   90.00
#
_symmetry.space_group_name_H-M   'P 1'
#
loop_
_entity.id
_entity.type
_entity.pdbx_description
1 polymer ?
#
loop_
_entity_poly.entity_id
_entity_poly.type
_entity_poly.pdbx_seq_one_letter_code
_entity_poly.pdbx_strand_id
1 'polypeptide(L)'
;MDANGFLFSWMLEGLTTPNGKAEVERLNRLHMRLAKRFPGNFADKDDFIIAIVNLALFPAHLREVSGLPPLPENRRIARLNWSRALWAKIIAELGPARMEDFPKTWEEMMEWERQFNARPHEPIDEGHRAAEALIDHSCWQWSPKPLRFIGREFILLILPDSSIRKHRLGARKPWLDSCIYYGFRLMLLLQSLAPDPCIGLIDGIMVEQ
;
A
#
# COMPACT_ATOMS: atom_id res chain seq x y z
N MET A 1 -8.81 -9.74 -3.91
CA MET A 1 -8.87 -9.35 -2.47
C MET A 1 -9.42 -7.94 -2.39
N ASP A 2 -10.27 -7.64 -1.41
CA ASP A 2 -10.99 -6.35 -1.35
C ASP A 2 -10.21 -5.18 -0.71
N ALA A 3 -8.91 -5.38 -0.46
CA ALA A 3 -8.05 -4.34 0.12
C ALA A 3 -8.05 -3.05 -0.72
N ASN A 4 -8.11 -3.18 -2.05
CA ASN A 4 -8.18 -2.04 -2.96
C ASN A 4 -9.52 -1.29 -2.87
N GLY A 5 -10.64 -1.99 -2.61
CA GLY A 5 -11.95 -1.36 -2.43
C GLY A 5 -11.97 -0.44 -1.22
N PHE A 6 -11.50 -0.94 -0.07
CA PHE A 6 -11.34 -0.13 1.14
C PHE A 6 -10.44 1.08 0.90
N LEU A 7 -9.26 0.86 0.32
CA LEU A 7 -8.29 1.93 0.07
C LEU A 7 -8.86 3.02 -0.84
N PHE A 8 -9.49 2.65 -1.95
CA PHE A 8 -10.01 3.62 -2.90
C PHE A 8 -11.13 4.45 -2.31
N SER A 9 -12.07 3.86 -1.56
CA SER A 9 -13.09 4.64 -0.85
C SER A 9 -12.48 5.65 0.12
N TRP A 10 -11.44 5.28 0.88
CA TRP A 10 -10.82 6.20 1.83
C TRP A 10 -9.94 7.27 1.19
N MET A 11 -9.29 6.97 0.08
CA MET A 11 -8.38 7.88 -0.61
C MET A 11 -9.10 8.83 -1.56
N LEU A 12 -10.17 8.36 -2.22
CA LEU A 12 -10.90 9.12 -3.22
C LEU A 12 -12.07 9.90 -2.60
N GLU A 13 -12.79 9.29 -1.67
CA GLU A 13 -13.98 9.91 -1.07
C GLU A 13 -13.68 10.50 0.31
N GLY A 14 -12.82 9.84 1.09
CA GLY A 14 -12.36 10.33 2.38
C GLY A 14 -12.97 9.61 3.59
N LEU A 15 -12.25 9.62 4.72
CA LEU A 15 -12.58 8.86 5.94
C LEU A 15 -13.81 9.39 6.72
N THR A 16 -14.32 10.57 6.35
CA THR A 16 -15.42 11.24 7.05
C THR A 16 -16.73 11.21 6.27
N THR A 17 -16.73 10.76 5.01
CA THR A 17 -17.94 10.59 4.20
C THR A 17 -18.77 9.40 4.70
N PRO A 18 -20.07 9.33 4.36
CA PRO A 18 -20.89 8.16 4.68
C PRO A 18 -20.27 6.85 4.20
N ASN A 19 -19.75 6.83 2.97
CA ASN A 19 -19.12 5.64 2.40
C ASN A 19 -17.79 5.30 3.09
N GLY A 20 -16.92 6.29 3.32
CA GLY A 20 -15.67 6.07 4.04
C GLY A 20 -15.88 5.51 5.44
N LYS A 21 -16.88 6.01 6.18
CA LYS A 21 -17.29 5.45 7.48
C LYS A 21 -17.78 4.01 7.36
N ALA A 22 -18.67 3.74 6.39
CA ALA A 22 -19.21 2.40 6.16
C ALA A 22 -18.11 1.38 5.84
N GLU A 23 -17.12 1.74 5.03
CA GLU A 23 -15.99 0.88 4.69
C GLU A 23 -15.04 0.64 5.87
N VAL A 24 -14.80 1.64 6.72
CA VAL A 24 -14.05 1.44 7.98
C VAL A 24 -14.77 0.46 8.91
N GLU A 25 -16.09 0.63 9.09
CA GLU A 25 -16.87 -0.30 9.90
C GLU A 25 -16.87 -1.71 9.32
N ARG A 26 -16.95 -1.83 7.99
CA ARG A 26 -16.92 -3.09 7.27
C ARG A 26 -15.56 -3.79 7.46
N LEU A 27 -14.46 -3.07 7.38
CA LEU A 27 -13.12 -3.59 7.69
C LEU A 27 -13.05 -4.09 9.14
N ASN A 28 -13.48 -3.29 10.11
CA ASN A 28 -13.47 -3.69 11.52
C ASN A 28 -14.33 -4.94 11.76
N ARG A 29 -15.53 -5.03 11.17
CA ARG A 29 -16.37 -6.24 11.24
C ARG A 29 -15.67 -7.46 10.64
N LEU A 30 -14.95 -7.29 9.54
CA LEU A 30 -14.17 -8.35 8.92
C LEU A 30 -13.05 -8.83 9.84
N HIS A 31 -12.23 -7.90 10.36
CA HIS A 31 -11.16 -8.22 11.30
C HIS A 31 -11.70 -8.94 12.54
N MET A 32 -12.78 -8.45 13.17
CA MET A 32 -13.36 -9.09 14.35
C MET A 32 -13.97 -10.46 14.06
N ARG A 33 -14.53 -10.67 12.85
CA ARG A 33 -15.00 -11.99 12.44
C ARG A 33 -13.83 -12.97 12.28
N LEU A 34 -12.72 -12.51 11.72
CA LEU A 34 -11.52 -13.32 11.55
C LEU A 34 -10.83 -13.59 12.89
N ALA A 35 -10.74 -12.62 13.79
CA ALA A 35 -10.22 -12.78 15.15
C ALA A 35 -10.98 -13.86 15.93
N LYS A 36 -12.32 -13.89 15.83
CA LYS A 36 -13.13 -14.97 16.42
C LYS A 36 -12.82 -16.36 15.86
N ARG A 37 -12.44 -16.45 14.59
CA ARG A 37 -12.11 -17.71 13.92
C ARG A 37 -10.66 -18.13 14.16
N PHE A 38 -9.77 -17.18 14.36
CA PHE A 38 -8.33 -17.37 14.56
C PHE A 38 -7.87 -16.52 15.76
N PRO A 39 -8.20 -16.92 17.00
CA PRO A 39 -7.88 -16.13 18.20
C PRO A 39 -6.38 -15.87 18.33
N GLY A 40 -6.01 -14.64 18.71
CA GLY A 40 -4.63 -14.21 18.86
C GLY A 40 -3.97 -13.70 17.58
N ASN A 41 -4.43 -14.11 16.39
CA ASN A 41 -3.85 -13.66 15.12
C ASN A 41 -4.18 -12.20 14.75
N PHE A 42 -5.05 -11.53 15.52
CA PHE A 42 -5.41 -10.12 15.35
C PHE A 42 -5.18 -9.31 16.64
N ALA A 43 -4.35 -9.83 17.54
CA ALA A 43 -4.03 -9.19 18.82
C ALA A 43 -2.79 -8.28 18.73
N ASP A 44 -1.85 -8.55 17.82
CA ASP A 44 -0.68 -7.70 17.63
C ASP A 44 -1.07 -6.42 16.86
N LYS A 45 -0.88 -5.28 17.52
CA LYS A 45 -1.14 -3.96 16.93
C LYS A 45 -0.23 -3.67 15.74
N ASP A 46 0.99 -4.21 15.74
CA ASP A 46 1.97 -3.90 14.72
C ASP A 46 1.53 -4.41 13.32
N ASP A 47 0.74 -5.49 13.28
CA ASP A 47 0.15 -6.01 12.03
C ASP A 47 -0.83 -5.03 11.37
N PHE A 48 -1.49 -4.19 12.18
CA PHE A 48 -2.36 -3.12 11.69
C PHE A 48 -1.56 -1.86 11.36
N ILE A 49 -0.58 -1.51 12.20
CA ILE A 49 0.26 -0.32 11.99
C ILE A 49 1.03 -0.47 10.67
N ILE A 50 1.67 -1.61 10.40
CA ILE A 50 2.42 -1.81 9.15
C ILE A 50 1.54 -1.68 7.92
N ALA A 51 0.30 -2.17 7.97
CA ALA A 51 -0.63 -2.05 6.85
C ALA A 51 -0.91 -0.56 6.54
N ILE A 52 -1.19 0.25 7.55
CA ILE A 52 -1.46 1.69 7.37
C ILE A 52 -0.19 2.44 6.95
N VAL A 53 0.95 2.13 7.57
CA VAL A 53 2.25 2.74 7.27
C VAL A 53 2.63 2.47 5.82
N ASN A 54 2.51 1.23 5.32
CA ASN A 54 2.78 0.89 3.93
C ASN A 54 1.88 1.68 2.96
N LEU A 55 0.59 1.86 3.29
CA LEU A 55 -0.32 2.67 2.46
C LEU A 55 0.07 4.16 2.44
N ALA A 56 0.51 4.70 3.57
CA ALA A 56 0.92 6.09 3.68
C ALA A 56 2.27 6.36 2.98
N LEU A 57 3.23 5.45 3.11
CA LEU A 57 4.58 5.60 2.56
C LEU A 57 4.70 5.15 1.11
N PHE A 58 3.76 4.35 0.58
CA PHE A 58 3.81 3.83 -0.79
C PHE A 58 4.19 4.88 -1.85
N PRO A 59 3.60 6.10 -1.88
CA PRO A 59 3.97 7.10 -2.88
C PRO A 59 5.35 7.72 -2.69
N ALA A 60 5.90 7.69 -1.48
CA ALA A 60 7.28 8.09 -1.24
C ALA A 60 8.25 7.03 -1.76
N HIS A 61 8.02 5.76 -1.43
CA HIS A 61 8.80 4.62 -1.95
C HIS A 61 8.76 4.53 -3.47
N LEU A 62 7.57 4.70 -4.07
CA LEU A 62 7.43 4.70 -5.53
C LEU A 62 8.27 5.80 -6.18
N ARG A 63 8.36 6.97 -5.55
CA ARG A 63 9.20 8.08 -6.05
C ARG A 63 10.68 7.77 -5.90
N GLU A 64 11.08 7.18 -4.78
CA GLU A 64 12.45 6.77 -4.53
C GLU A 64 12.93 5.73 -5.56
N VAL A 65 12.19 4.63 -5.75
CA VAL A 65 12.57 3.58 -6.72
C VAL A 65 12.52 4.09 -8.17
N SER A 66 11.75 5.14 -8.44
CA SER A 66 11.69 5.81 -9.75
C SER A 66 12.69 6.98 -9.89
N GLY A 67 13.54 7.23 -8.88
CA GLY A 67 14.50 8.35 -8.82
C GLY A 67 13.89 9.72 -9.07
N LEU A 68 12.66 9.91 -8.59
CA LEU A 68 11.97 11.19 -8.57
C LEU A 68 12.35 11.99 -7.32
N PRO A 69 12.19 13.32 -7.33
CA PRO A 69 12.39 14.11 -6.12
C PRO A 69 11.53 13.58 -4.96
N PRO A 70 11.98 13.70 -3.70
CA PRO A 70 11.21 13.27 -2.53
C PRO A 70 9.77 13.80 -2.52
N LEU A 71 8.88 13.12 -1.81
CA LEU A 71 7.49 13.55 -1.69
C LEU A 71 7.44 14.96 -1.06
N PRO A 72 6.75 15.94 -1.68
CA PRO A 72 6.65 17.29 -1.14
C PRO A 72 6.14 17.31 0.31
N GLU A 73 6.64 18.26 1.11
CA GLU A 73 6.35 18.34 2.55
C GLU A 73 4.85 18.40 2.87
N ASN A 74 4.10 19.24 2.16
CA ASN A 74 2.65 19.34 2.33
C ASN A 74 1.94 17.99 2.10
N ARG A 75 2.42 17.18 1.15
CA ARG A 75 1.89 15.84 0.88
C ARG A 75 2.31 14.84 1.95
N ARG A 76 3.52 14.95 2.51
CA ARG A 76 3.96 14.15 3.68
C ARG A 76 3.08 14.42 4.90
N ILE A 77 2.83 15.70 5.20
CA ILE A 77 1.94 16.13 6.30
C ILE A 77 0.52 15.59 6.09
N ALA A 78 -0.04 15.75 4.88
CA ALA A 78 -1.38 15.26 4.58
C ALA A 78 -1.51 13.74 4.78
N ARG A 79 -0.51 12.96 4.33
CA ARG A 79 -0.50 11.49 4.49
C ARG A 79 -0.31 11.04 5.93
N LEU A 80 0.53 11.72 6.69
CA LEU A 80 0.67 11.50 8.14
C LEU A 80 -0.67 11.74 8.86
N ASN A 81 -1.35 12.84 8.55
CA ASN A 81 -2.65 13.14 9.15
C ASN A 81 -3.72 12.15 8.74
N TRP A 82 -3.77 11.77 7.45
CA TRP A 82 -4.71 10.78 6.93
C TRP A 82 -4.52 9.41 7.59
N SER A 83 -3.27 8.93 7.69
CA SER A 83 -2.96 7.64 8.31
C SER A 83 -3.28 7.62 9.80
N ARG A 84 -2.96 8.69 10.54
CA ARG A 84 -3.37 8.87 11.94
C ARG A 84 -4.88 8.88 12.11
N ALA A 85 -5.60 9.53 11.19
CA ALA A 85 -7.07 9.55 11.20
C ALA A 85 -7.68 8.18 10.88
N LEU A 86 -7.04 7.37 10.04
CA LEU A 86 -7.44 5.99 9.79
C LEU A 86 -7.17 5.12 11.02
N TRP A 87 -5.97 5.21 11.60
CA TRP A 87 -5.58 4.48 12.81
C TRP A 87 -6.57 4.68 13.96
N ALA A 88 -6.99 5.93 14.20
CA ALA A 88 -7.96 6.28 15.23
C ALA A 88 -9.32 5.55 15.11
N LYS A 89 -9.59 4.92 13.97
CA LYS A 89 -10.85 4.20 13.70
C LYS A 89 -10.69 2.68 13.69
N ILE A 90 -9.47 2.15 13.82
CA ILE A 90 -9.22 0.71 13.79
C ILE A 90 -9.55 0.08 15.14
N ILE A 91 -10.15 -1.11 15.08
CA ILE A 91 -10.43 -1.96 16.24
C ILE A 91 -9.65 -3.27 16.07
N ALA A 92 -8.79 -3.56 17.03
CA ALA A 92 -8.06 -4.82 17.15
C ALA A 92 -8.72 -5.74 18.17
N GLU A 93 -8.25 -6.98 18.29
CA GLU A 93 -8.82 -7.98 19.21
C GLU A 93 -8.75 -7.51 20.68
N LEU A 94 -7.66 -6.81 21.04
CA LEU A 94 -7.43 -6.27 22.37
C LEU A 94 -8.15 -4.94 22.64
N GLY A 95 -8.92 -4.44 21.66
CA GLY A 95 -9.71 -3.22 21.76
C GLY A 95 -9.35 -2.16 20.72
N PRO A 96 -9.86 -0.94 20.90
CA PRO A 96 -9.60 0.17 19.99
C PRO A 96 -8.12 0.54 19.92
N ALA A 97 -7.69 0.97 18.73
CA ALA A 97 -6.38 1.55 18.50
C ALA A 97 -6.06 2.71 19.45
N ARG A 98 -4.85 2.71 20.02
CA ARG A 98 -4.37 3.79 20.90
C ARG A 98 -3.47 4.73 20.12
N MET A 99 -3.70 6.04 20.22
CA MET A 99 -2.98 7.01 19.38
C MET A 99 -1.49 7.12 19.73
N GLU A 100 -1.12 6.82 20.96
CA GLU A 100 0.26 6.73 21.42
C GLU A 100 1.08 5.61 20.75
N ASP A 101 0.42 4.60 20.17
CA ASP A 101 1.11 3.50 19.47
C ASP A 101 1.52 3.86 18.03
N PHE A 102 0.94 4.92 17.45
CA PHE A 102 1.15 5.28 16.05
C PHE A 102 2.14 6.45 15.90
N PRO A 103 3.01 6.41 14.87
CA PRO A 103 3.98 7.49 14.60
C PRO A 103 3.35 8.90 14.59
N LYS A 104 4.05 9.85 15.21
CA LYS A 104 3.62 11.25 15.35
C LYS A 104 4.19 12.16 14.28
N THR A 105 5.31 11.77 13.68
CA THR A 105 5.98 12.49 12.60
C THR A 105 6.18 11.61 11.39
N TRP A 106 6.50 12.22 10.24
CA TRP A 106 6.80 11.49 9.02
C TRP A 106 8.08 10.65 9.17
N GLU A 107 9.08 11.22 9.84
CA GLU A 107 10.37 10.58 10.11
C GLU A 107 10.22 9.40 11.08
N GLU A 108 9.41 9.53 12.12
CA GLU A 108 9.06 8.40 13.00
C GLU A 108 8.36 7.28 12.23
N MET A 109 7.53 7.60 11.23
CA MET A 109 6.84 6.61 10.41
C MET A 109 7.81 5.81 9.53
N MET A 110 8.74 6.49 8.87
CA MET A 110 9.78 5.83 8.06
C MET A 110 10.70 4.99 8.93
N GLU A 111 11.10 5.49 10.09
CA GLU A 111 11.95 4.75 11.02
C GLU A 111 11.22 3.52 11.60
N TRP A 112 9.94 3.66 11.95
CA TRP A 112 9.11 2.55 12.41
C TRP A 112 9.01 1.45 11.34
N GLU A 113 8.74 1.82 10.08
CA GLU A 113 8.70 0.87 8.95
C GLU A 113 10.04 0.14 8.80
N ARG A 114 11.15 0.88 8.82
CA ARG A 114 12.50 0.32 8.73
C ARG A 114 12.77 -0.69 9.84
N GLN A 115 12.40 -0.36 11.08
CA GLN A 115 12.55 -1.25 12.22
C GLN A 115 11.66 -2.48 12.12
N PHE A 116 10.40 -2.32 11.70
CA PHE A 116 9.49 -3.43 11.48
C PHE A 116 10.03 -4.40 10.41
N ASN A 117 10.47 -3.87 9.27
CA ASN A 117 11.00 -4.67 8.17
C ASN A 117 12.37 -5.33 8.47
N ALA A 118 13.08 -4.84 9.49
CA ALA A 118 14.34 -5.42 9.98
C ALA A 118 14.14 -6.57 10.98
N ARG A 119 12.91 -6.81 11.45
CA ARG A 119 12.63 -7.90 12.40
C ARG A 119 12.95 -9.25 11.78
N PRO A 120 13.55 -10.18 12.56
CA PRO A 120 13.73 -11.55 12.09
C PRO A 120 12.36 -12.21 12.00
N HIS A 121 11.97 -12.58 10.78
CA HIS A 121 10.79 -13.40 10.55
C HIS A 121 11.23 -14.68 9.84
N GLU A 122 10.77 -15.82 10.35
CA GLU A 122 11.03 -17.09 9.68
C GLU A 122 10.27 -17.14 8.35
N PRO A 123 10.95 -17.53 7.25
CA PRO A 123 10.27 -17.84 6.00
C PRO A 123 9.35 -19.05 6.20
N ILE A 124 8.07 -18.89 5.88
CA ILE A 124 7.09 -19.97 5.91
C ILE A 124 6.47 -20.18 4.52
N ASP A 125 6.03 -21.40 4.24
CA ASP A 125 5.47 -21.78 2.93
C ASP A 125 4.14 -21.08 2.65
N GLU A 126 3.30 -20.90 3.66
CA GLU A 126 2.05 -20.15 3.57
C GLU A 126 2.30 -18.70 3.17
N GLY A 127 3.35 -18.09 3.73
CA GLY A 127 3.76 -16.73 3.42
C GLY A 127 4.25 -16.58 1.98
N HIS A 128 5.00 -17.55 1.47
CA HIS A 128 5.39 -17.58 0.05
C HIS A 128 4.17 -17.70 -0.86
N ARG A 129 3.28 -18.67 -0.59
CA ARG A 129 2.07 -18.91 -1.38
C ARG A 129 1.13 -17.71 -1.39
N ALA A 130 0.96 -17.05 -0.25
CA ALA A 130 0.14 -15.85 -0.14
C ALA A 130 0.72 -14.70 -0.97
N ALA A 131 2.03 -14.47 -0.89
CA ALA A 131 2.69 -13.40 -1.66
C ALA A 131 2.61 -13.65 -3.17
N GLU A 132 2.87 -14.87 -3.64
CA GLU A 132 2.73 -15.25 -5.05
C GLU A 132 1.29 -15.03 -5.54
N ALA A 133 0.28 -15.49 -4.79
CA ALA A 133 -1.13 -15.32 -5.16
C ALA A 133 -1.56 -13.84 -5.22
N LEU A 134 -1.05 -13.00 -4.33
CA LEU A 134 -1.31 -11.56 -4.32
C LEU A 134 -0.69 -10.84 -5.52
N ILE A 135 0.54 -11.22 -5.89
CA ILE A 135 1.24 -10.69 -7.07
C ILE A 135 0.51 -11.10 -8.34
N ASP A 136 0.16 -12.38 -8.47
CA ASP A 136 -0.54 -12.92 -9.64
C ASP A 136 -1.92 -12.27 -9.81
N HIS A 137 -2.66 -12.09 -8.71
CA HIS A 137 -3.95 -11.41 -8.73
C HIS A 137 -3.80 -9.95 -9.16
N SER A 138 -2.81 -9.24 -8.63
CA SER A 138 -2.53 -7.85 -9.01
C SER A 138 -2.17 -7.75 -10.50
N CYS A 139 -1.30 -8.62 -11.00
CA CYS A 139 -0.95 -8.67 -12.42
C CYS A 139 -2.15 -9.02 -13.29
N TRP A 140 -3.03 -9.91 -12.81
CA TRP A 140 -4.24 -10.29 -13.53
C TRP A 140 -5.21 -9.11 -13.67
N GLN A 141 -5.35 -8.28 -12.63
CA GLN A 141 -6.23 -7.12 -12.62
C GLN A 141 -5.69 -5.94 -13.44
N TRP A 142 -4.41 -5.63 -13.30
CA TRP A 142 -3.83 -4.37 -13.80
C TRP A 142 -3.02 -4.51 -15.09
N SER A 143 -2.71 -5.73 -15.53
CA SER A 143 -1.88 -5.96 -16.72
C SER A 143 -2.57 -6.89 -17.72
N PRO A 144 -2.63 -6.52 -19.01
CA PRO A 144 -3.12 -7.42 -20.04
C PRO A 144 -2.21 -8.65 -20.11
N LYS A 145 -2.78 -9.82 -20.47
CA LYS A 145 -2.09 -11.13 -20.47
C LYS A 145 -0.63 -11.09 -20.97
N PRO A 146 -0.29 -10.50 -22.14
CA PRO A 146 1.09 -10.51 -22.64
C PRO A 146 2.07 -9.69 -21.78
N LEU A 147 1.59 -8.74 -20.98
CA LEU A 147 2.43 -7.83 -20.18
C LEU A 147 2.48 -8.19 -18.69
N ARG A 148 1.84 -9.29 -18.26
CA ARG A 148 1.81 -9.68 -16.84
C ARG A 148 3.20 -9.92 -16.24
N PHE A 149 4.16 -10.37 -17.05
CA PHE A 149 5.53 -10.53 -16.58
C PHE A 149 6.19 -9.18 -16.22
N ILE A 150 5.82 -8.09 -16.91
CA ILE A 150 6.27 -6.73 -16.58
C ILE A 150 5.57 -6.27 -15.29
N GLY A 151 4.27 -6.54 -15.16
CA GLY A 151 3.51 -6.24 -13.94
C GLY A 151 4.11 -6.89 -12.70
N ARG A 152 4.54 -8.15 -12.79
CA ARG A 152 5.24 -8.84 -11.69
C ARG A 152 6.50 -8.11 -11.29
N GLU A 153 7.33 -7.76 -12.26
CA GLU A 153 8.65 -7.15 -12.03
C GLU A 153 8.50 -5.73 -11.49
N PHE A 154 7.46 -5.00 -11.91
CA PHE A 154 7.09 -3.73 -11.30
C PHE A 154 6.72 -3.87 -9.82
N ILE A 155 5.96 -4.91 -9.44
CA ILE A 155 5.64 -5.16 -8.03
C ILE A 155 6.92 -5.50 -7.26
N LEU A 156 7.77 -6.37 -7.80
CA LEU A 156 9.04 -6.74 -7.16
C LEU A 156 9.97 -5.53 -6.98
N LEU A 157 9.99 -4.58 -7.92
CA LEU A 157 10.78 -3.35 -7.81
C LEU A 157 10.38 -2.53 -6.58
N ILE A 158 9.10 -2.49 -6.23
CA ILE A 158 8.58 -1.66 -5.12
C ILE A 158 8.69 -2.38 -3.77
N LEU A 159 8.66 -3.72 -3.75
CA LEU A 159 8.77 -4.47 -2.51
C LEU A 159 10.16 -4.31 -1.88
N PRO A 160 10.27 -4.17 -0.55
CA PRO A 160 11.57 -4.21 0.13
C PRO A 160 12.33 -5.51 -0.13
N ASP A 161 13.67 -5.44 -0.17
CA ASP A 161 14.52 -6.61 -0.39
C ASP A 161 14.32 -7.69 0.69
N SER A 162 14.04 -7.27 1.93
CA SER A 162 13.71 -8.19 3.03
C SER A 162 12.46 -8.99 2.73
N SER A 163 11.41 -8.36 2.19
CA SER A 163 10.18 -9.01 1.76
C SER A 163 10.41 -9.99 0.62
N ILE A 164 11.21 -9.63 -0.39
CA ILE A 164 11.55 -10.53 -1.51
C ILE A 164 12.25 -11.79 -1.00
N ARG A 165 13.25 -11.63 -0.12
CA ARG A 165 13.98 -12.75 0.48
C ARG A 165 13.07 -13.60 1.37
N LYS A 166 12.32 -12.97 2.28
CA LYS A 166 11.40 -13.64 3.23
C LYS A 166 10.36 -14.48 2.50
N HIS A 167 9.77 -13.93 1.44
CA HIS A 167 8.73 -14.60 0.66
C HIS A 167 9.27 -15.42 -0.51
N ARG A 168 10.59 -15.55 -0.68
CA ARG A 168 11.23 -16.35 -1.75
C ARG A 168 10.67 -16.04 -3.16
N LEU A 169 10.52 -14.75 -3.47
CA LEU A 169 9.84 -14.29 -4.71
C LEU A 169 10.70 -14.33 -5.98
N GLY A 170 11.95 -14.78 -5.86
CA GLY A 170 12.95 -14.77 -6.91
C GLY A 170 13.80 -13.50 -6.94
N ALA A 171 14.79 -13.46 -7.83
CA ALA A 171 15.63 -12.28 -8.02
C ALA A 171 14.95 -11.29 -8.98
N ARG A 172 15.09 -9.99 -8.70
CA ARG A 172 14.72 -8.92 -9.65
C ARG A 172 15.58 -9.02 -10.90
N LYS A 173 15.03 -8.63 -12.05
CA LYS A 173 15.77 -8.55 -13.31
C LYS A 173 16.35 -7.13 -13.49
N PRO A 174 17.66 -6.89 -13.30
CA PRO A 174 18.21 -5.53 -13.24
C PRO A 174 18.01 -4.71 -14.52
N TRP A 175 17.98 -5.37 -15.69
CA TRP A 175 17.70 -4.72 -16.96
C TRP A 175 16.26 -4.20 -17.03
N LEU A 176 15.32 -4.90 -16.42
CA LEU A 176 13.91 -4.55 -16.42
C LEU A 176 13.62 -3.44 -15.40
N ASP A 177 14.34 -3.43 -14.27
CA ASP A 177 14.34 -2.29 -13.33
C ASP A 177 14.73 -0.99 -14.05
N SER A 178 15.77 -1.06 -14.89
CA SER A 178 16.22 0.08 -15.70
C SER A 178 15.13 0.50 -16.71
N CYS A 179 14.51 -0.46 -17.41
CA CYS A 179 13.41 -0.16 -18.33
C CYS A 179 12.21 0.50 -17.63
N ILE A 180 11.82 0.01 -16.46
CA ILE A 180 10.73 0.56 -15.66
C ILE A 180 11.07 1.97 -15.20
N TYR A 181 12.28 2.17 -14.70
CA TYR A 181 12.78 3.49 -14.29
C TYR A 181 12.67 4.53 -15.42
N TYR A 182 13.24 4.22 -16.59
CA TYR A 182 13.19 5.13 -17.74
C TYR A 182 11.77 5.28 -18.29
N GLY A 183 10.96 4.22 -18.26
CA GLY A 183 9.55 4.25 -18.65
C GLY A 183 8.72 5.20 -17.77
N PHE A 184 8.87 5.13 -16.44
CA PHE A 184 8.20 6.05 -15.52
C PHE A 184 8.67 7.49 -15.70
N ARG A 185 9.97 7.71 -15.89
CA ARG A 185 10.51 9.04 -16.17
C ARG A 185 9.93 9.62 -17.45
N LEU A 186 9.86 8.82 -18.52
CA LEU A 186 9.27 9.23 -19.78
C LEU A 186 7.77 9.52 -19.61
N MET A 187 7.03 8.65 -18.93
CA MET A 187 5.60 8.85 -18.65
C MET A 187 5.35 10.16 -17.91
N LEU A 188 6.12 10.45 -16.86
CA LEU A 188 5.97 11.68 -16.09
C LEU A 188 6.41 12.92 -16.87
N LEU A 189 7.44 12.81 -17.71
CA LEU A 189 7.82 13.88 -18.64
C LEU A 189 6.68 14.16 -19.61
N LEU A 190 6.12 13.13 -20.24
CA LEU A 190 4.97 13.28 -21.15
C LEU A 190 3.76 13.89 -20.43
N GLN A 191 3.49 13.47 -19.18
CA GLN A 191 2.42 14.04 -18.37
C GLN A 191 2.67 15.52 -18.04
N SER A 192 3.91 15.92 -17.76
CA SER A 192 4.26 17.33 -17.48
C SER A 192 4.14 18.25 -18.71
N LEU A 193 4.20 17.66 -19.91
CA LEU A 193 4.02 18.35 -21.18
C LEU A 193 2.56 18.32 -21.65
N ALA A 194 1.76 17.40 -21.10
CA ALA A 194 0.33 17.35 -21.37
C ALA A 194 -0.37 18.52 -20.66
N PRO A 195 -1.42 19.09 -21.27
CA PRO A 195 -2.26 20.07 -20.58
C PRO A 195 -2.85 19.43 -19.31
N ASP A 196 -2.98 20.23 -18.24
CA ASP A 196 -3.62 19.77 -17.01
C ASP A 196 -4.99 19.17 -17.36
N PRO A 197 -5.31 17.97 -16.86
CA PRO A 197 -6.57 17.33 -17.18
C PRO A 197 -7.73 18.18 -16.64
N CYS A 198 -8.63 18.61 -17.53
CA CYS A 198 -9.81 19.40 -17.19
C CYS A 198 -10.87 18.60 -16.42
N ILE A 199 -10.70 17.28 -16.32
CA ILE A 199 -11.60 16.33 -15.65
C ILE A 199 -10.79 15.51 -14.64
N GLY A 200 -11.36 15.30 -13.46
CA GLY A 200 -10.75 14.43 -12.45
C GLY A 200 -10.68 12.99 -12.96
N LEU A 201 -9.69 12.22 -12.50
CA LEU A 201 -9.51 10.81 -12.87
C LEU A 201 -10.80 9.98 -12.65
N ILE A 202 -11.54 10.29 -11.59
CA ILE A 202 -12.82 9.65 -11.26
C ILE A 202 -13.90 10.03 -12.27
N ASP A 203 -13.96 11.30 -12.66
CA ASP A 203 -14.93 11.80 -13.63
C ASP A 203 -14.69 11.16 -15.00
N GLY A 204 -13.43 10.96 -15.39
CA GLY A 204 -13.08 10.26 -16.63
C GLY A 204 -13.47 8.78 -16.62
N ILE A 205 -13.27 8.07 -15.51
CA ILE A 205 -13.61 6.63 -15.37
C ILE A 205 -15.14 6.44 -15.31
N MET A 206 -15.87 7.35 -14.67
CA MET A 206 -17.33 7.27 -14.55
C MET A 206 -18.08 7.68 -15.82
N VAL A 207 -17.41 8.33 -16.79
CA VAL A 207 -18.00 8.68 -18.09
C VAL A 207 -17.97 7.50 -19.08
N GLU A 208 -17.15 6.47 -18.80
CA GLU A 208 -17.04 5.26 -19.65
C GLU A 208 -17.84 4.04 -19.15
N GLN A 209 -18.74 4.20 -18.17
CA GLN A 209 -19.73 3.18 -17.76
C GLN A 209 -21.13 3.53 -18.25
#